data_AF-A0A968Z2N3-F1
#
_entry.id   AF-A0A968Z2N3-F1
#
_cell.length_a   1.000
_cell.length_b   1.000
_cell.length_c   1.000
_cell.angle_alpha   90.00
_cell.angle_beta   90.00
_cell.angle_gamma   90.00
#
_symmetry.space_group_name_H-M   'P 1'
#
loop_
_entity.id
_entity.type
_entity.pdbx_description
1 polymer ?
#
loop_
_entity_poly.entity_id
_entity_poly.type
_entity_poly.pdbx_seq_one_letter_code
_entity_poly.pdbx_strand_id
1 'polypeptide(L)'
;MLTFWKQLWGHLRAKSPKGQYVWLGLSLVMSLFWGLQSLHFAFSRDFLIQDDARQHIFWMQRFINPALFPNDLIADYFQSVAPPGFTAFYYLFAQVGLSPSLLSKLLPTVLGVLATLYCFGVSLQLLPVPAAAFLSTLLLNQGLWMEDDLVSATPRAFLYPLLLAFLYYLLRHSWWSTLACLSLLCLFYPQMALLAIAS
;
A
#
# COMPACT_ATOMS: atom_id res chain seq x y z
N MET A 1 -30.89 -30.29 5.74
CA MET A 1 -30.29 -28.94 5.95
C MET A 1 -28.79 -29.01 6.27
N LEU A 2 -28.31 -29.84 7.22
CA LEU A 2 -26.87 -29.99 7.54
C LEU A 2 -25.99 -30.47 6.37
N THR A 3 -26.52 -31.32 5.49
CA THR A 3 -25.79 -31.87 4.33
C THR A 3 -25.51 -30.81 3.26
N PHE A 4 -26.46 -29.90 3.01
CA PHE A 4 -26.29 -28.77 2.09
C PHE A 4 -25.16 -27.84 2.54
N TRP A 5 -25.14 -27.46 3.82
CA TRP A 5 -24.06 -26.63 4.37
C TRP A 5 -22.71 -27.31 4.31
N LYS A 6 -22.60 -28.61 4.66
CA LYS A 6 -21.33 -29.34 4.53
C LYS A 6 -20.84 -29.43 3.08
N GLN A 7 -21.75 -29.60 2.12
CA GLN A 7 -21.42 -29.70 0.71
C GLN A 7 -20.98 -28.33 0.14
N LEU A 8 -21.68 -27.25 0.52
CA LEU A 8 -21.31 -25.87 0.18
C LEU A 8 -19.94 -25.48 0.74
N TRP A 9 -19.70 -25.76 2.04
CA TRP A 9 -18.40 -25.53 2.68
C TRP A 9 -17.28 -26.35 2.03
N GLY A 10 -17.58 -27.58 1.59
CA GLY A 10 -16.62 -28.44 0.88
C GLY A 10 -16.21 -27.93 -0.51
N HIS A 11 -17.07 -27.14 -1.18
CA HIS A 11 -16.77 -26.52 -2.48
C HIS A 11 -16.02 -25.19 -2.33
N LEU A 12 -16.34 -24.42 -1.28
CA LEU A 12 -15.72 -23.12 -1.01
C LEU A 12 -14.27 -23.26 -0.53
N ARG A 13 -13.97 -24.33 0.22
CA ARG A 13 -12.60 -24.62 0.64
C ARG A 13 -11.81 -25.13 -0.56
N ALA A 14 -10.85 -24.35 -1.04
CA ALA A 14 -9.97 -24.84 -2.09
C ALA A 14 -9.12 -25.98 -1.54
N LYS A 15 -9.36 -27.19 -2.06
CA LYS A 15 -8.55 -28.37 -1.76
C LYS A 15 -7.19 -28.33 -2.46
N SER A 16 -7.01 -27.46 -3.46
CA SER A 16 -5.80 -27.42 -4.29
C SER A 16 -5.18 -26.01 -4.39
N PRO A 17 -3.84 -25.92 -4.47
CA PRO A 17 -3.14 -24.65 -4.67
C PRO A 17 -3.51 -23.97 -6.00
N LYS A 18 -3.87 -24.75 -7.03
CA LYS A 18 -4.31 -24.20 -8.33
C LYS A 18 -5.54 -23.30 -8.19
N GLY A 19 -6.50 -23.66 -7.34
CA GLY A 19 -7.67 -22.82 -7.08
C GLY A 19 -7.31 -21.48 -6.46
N GLN A 20 -6.36 -21.47 -5.51
CA GLN A 20 -5.91 -20.24 -4.84
C GLN A 20 -5.29 -19.24 -5.82
N TYR A 21 -4.48 -19.70 -6.78
CA TYR A 21 -3.87 -18.83 -7.78
C TYR A 21 -4.89 -18.17 -8.72
N VAL A 22 -5.98 -18.86 -9.05
CA VAL A 22 -7.06 -18.27 -9.86
C VAL A 22 -7.72 -17.12 -9.11
N TRP A 23 -8.08 -17.33 -7.84
CA TRP A 23 -8.69 -16.28 -7.01
C TRP A 23 -7.73 -15.11 -6.76
N LEU A 24 -6.45 -15.40 -6.51
CA LEU A 24 -5.42 -14.37 -6.40
C LEU A 24 -5.28 -13.58 -7.70
N GLY A 25 -5.27 -14.26 -8.86
CA GLY A 25 -5.24 -13.62 -10.16
C GLY A 25 -6.41 -12.67 -10.37
N LEU A 26 -7.63 -13.09 -10.00
CA LEU A 26 -8.82 -12.22 -10.05
C LEU A 26 -8.69 -10.99 -9.13
N SER A 27 -8.20 -11.17 -7.90
CA SER A 27 -7.92 -10.07 -6.98
C SER A 27 -6.90 -9.07 -7.55
N LEU A 28 -5.83 -9.57 -8.17
CA LEU A 28 -4.79 -8.75 -8.78
C LEU A 28 -5.30 -8.00 -10.01
N VAL A 29 -6.11 -8.64 -10.87
CA VAL A 29 -6.74 -7.98 -12.01
C VAL A 29 -7.62 -6.82 -11.54
N MET A 30 -8.40 -7.01 -10.48
CA MET A 30 -9.20 -5.92 -9.91
C MET A 30 -8.32 -4.79 -9.39
N SER A 31 -7.30 -5.08 -8.57
CA SER A 31 -6.40 -4.05 -8.06
C SER A 31 -5.70 -3.26 -9.16
N LEU A 32 -5.22 -3.97 -10.21
CA LEU A 32 -4.59 -3.36 -11.38
C LEU A 32 -5.59 -2.52 -12.19
N PHE A 33 -6.85 -2.95 -12.32
CA PHE A 33 -7.88 -2.18 -13.01
C PHE A 33 -8.06 -0.80 -12.37
N TRP A 34 -8.23 -0.74 -11.04
CA TRP A 34 -8.34 0.53 -10.31
C TRP A 34 -7.06 1.36 -10.39
N GLY A 35 -5.88 0.72 -10.25
CA GLY A 35 -4.59 1.40 -10.37
C GLY A 35 -4.34 1.99 -11.76
N LEU A 36 -4.66 1.27 -12.82
CA LEU A 36 -4.55 1.76 -14.19
C LEU A 36 -5.51 2.92 -14.46
N GLN A 37 -6.73 2.89 -13.90
CA GLN A 37 -7.66 4.01 -13.99
C GLN A 37 -7.11 5.26 -13.27
N SER A 38 -6.53 5.08 -12.07
CA SER A 38 -5.88 6.16 -11.32
C SER A 38 -4.68 6.73 -12.10
N LEU A 39 -3.84 5.88 -12.67
CA LEU A 39 -2.72 6.29 -13.52
C LEU A 39 -3.20 7.06 -14.75
N HIS A 40 -4.20 6.54 -15.46
CA HIS A 40 -4.77 7.21 -16.62
C HIS A 40 -5.26 8.62 -16.27
N PHE A 41 -5.93 8.77 -15.12
CA PHE A 41 -6.34 10.07 -14.62
C PHE A 41 -5.14 10.97 -14.25
N ALA A 42 -4.15 10.43 -13.54
CA ALA A 42 -2.95 11.15 -13.10
C ALA A 42 -2.08 11.66 -14.27
N PHE A 43 -2.12 10.99 -15.42
CA PHE A 43 -1.43 11.38 -16.65
C PHE A 43 -2.31 12.12 -17.66
N SER A 44 -3.59 12.35 -17.35
CA SER A 44 -4.50 13.08 -18.25
C SER A 44 -4.12 14.56 -18.43
N ARG A 45 -3.35 15.13 -17.50
CA ARG A 45 -2.80 16.50 -17.58
C ARG A 45 -1.39 16.54 -16.99
N ASP A 46 -0.52 17.35 -17.59
CA ASP A 46 0.91 17.41 -17.24
C ASP A 46 1.16 17.77 -15.78
N PHE A 47 0.40 18.73 -15.25
CA PHE A 47 0.58 19.28 -13.90
C PHE A 47 -0.46 18.77 -12.89
N LEU A 48 -1.17 17.68 -13.21
CA LEU A 48 -2.08 17.07 -12.25
C LEU A 48 -1.28 16.35 -11.18
N ILE A 49 -1.34 16.87 -9.96
CA ILE A 49 -0.73 16.31 -8.75
C ILE A 49 -1.83 16.32 -7.69
N GLN A 50 -2.01 15.20 -6.99
CA GLN A 50 -3.00 15.09 -5.92
C GLN A 50 -2.74 16.13 -4.81
N ASP A 51 -3.80 16.60 -4.16
CA ASP A 51 -3.75 17.76 -3.26
C ASP A 51 -2.78 17.58 -2.08
N ASP A 52 -2.83 16.44 -1.39
CA ASP A 52 -1.90 16.15 -0.29
C ASP A 52 -0.48 15.91 -0.79
N ALA A 53 -0.31 15.30 -1.97
CA ALA A 53 0.98 15.11 -2.62
C ALA A 53 1.66 16.46 -2.89
N ARG A 54 0.90 17.49 -3.30
CA ARG A 54 1.43 18.85 -3.48
C ARG A 54 1.99 19.43 -2.18
N GLN A 55 1.46 19.05 -1.03
CA GLN A 55 1.95 19.53 0.26
C GLN A 55 3.13 18.71 0.80
N HIS A 56 3.11 17.39 0.61
CA HIS A 56 4.09 16.49 1.23
C HIS A 56 5.33 16.22 0.36
N ILE A 57 5.23 16.39 -0.97
CA ILE A 57 6.25 15.92 -1.92
C ILE A 57 6.95 17.09 -2.62
N PHE A 58 6.37 18.30 -2.67
CA PHE A 58 6.93 19.41 -3.46
C PHE A 58 8.38 19.75 -3.09
N TRP A 59 8.71 19.82 -1.80
CA TRP A 59 10.05 20.14 -1.30
C TRP A 59 11.09 19.07 -1.68
N MET A 60 10.65 17.83 -1.94
CA MET A 60 11.53 16.72 -2.33
C MET A 60 12.18 16.92 -3.70
N GLN A 61 11.70 17.87 -4.51
CA GLN A 61 12.39 18.25 -5.75
C GLN A 61 13.83 18.75 -5.48
N ARG A 62 14.13 19.17 -4.24
CA ARG A 62 15.50 19.43 -3.76
C ARG A 62 16.46 18.23 -3.92
N PHE A 63 15.95 16.99 -3.98
CA PHE A 63 16.78 15.81 -4.22
C PHE A 63 17.35 15.75 -5.63
N ILE A 64 16.69 16.38 -6.59
CA ILE A 64 17.16 16.48 -7.98
C ILE A 64 17.99 17.75 -8.16
N ASN A 65 17.48 18.87 -7.66
CA ASN A 65 18.15 20.16 -7.74
C ASN A 65 18.16 20.82 -6.35
N PRO A 66 19.30 20.75 -5.63
CA PRO A 66 19.44 21.32 -4.29
C PRO A 66 19.24 22.84 -4.22
N ALA A 67 19.32 23.55 -5.35
CA ALA A 67 19.11 24.99 -5.40
C ALA A 67 17.63 25.40 -5.38
N LEU A 68 16.70 24.45 -5.40
CA LEU A 68 15.26 24.74 -5.35
C LEU A 68 14.79 25.12 -3.94
N PHE A 69 13.87 26.10 -3.90
CA PHE A 69 13.26 26.65 -2.69
C PHE A 69 14.28 27.23 -1.68
N PRO A 70 15.20 28.12 -2.10
CA PRO A 70 16.16 28.72 -1.17
C PRO A 70 15.42 29.61 -0.16
N ASN A 71 15.68 29.41 1.14
CA ASN A 71 15.07 30.16 2.24
C ASN A 71 13.53 30.06 2.32
N ASP A 72 12.96 28.95 1.85
CA ASP A 72 11.52 28.70 1.93
C ASP A 72 11.16 28.00 3.26
N LEU A 73 10.58 28.77 4.19
CA LEU A 73 10.19 28.29 5.51
C LEU A 73 9.16 27.15 5.47
N ILE A 74 8.30 27.13 4.45
CA ILE A 74 7.27 26.09 4.31
C ILE A 74 7.94 24.79 3.88
N ALA A 75 8.83 24.85 2.90
CA ALA A 75 9.60 23.69 2.46
C ALA A 75 10.47 23.12 3.61
N ASP A 76 11.13 24.00 4.38
CA ASP A 76 11.97 23.60 5.51
C ASP A 76 11.14 22.96 6.63
N TYR A 77 9.95 23.49 6.91
CA TYR A 77 9.02 22.92 7.87
C TYR A 77 8.60 21.50 7.45
N PHE A 78 8.06 21.33 6.23
CA PHE A 78 7.61 20.01 5.75
C PHE A 78 8.76 19.00 5.65
N GLN A 79 9.96 19.44 5.28
CA GLN A 79 11.15 18.61 5.30
C GLN A 79 11.52 18.15 6.73
N SER A 80 11.39 19.01 7.73
CA SER A 80 11.76 18.70 9.12
C SER A 80 10.82 17.70 9.80
N VAL A 81 9.55 17.67 9.41
CA VAL A 81 8.53 16.77 9.97
C VAL A 81 8.32 15.49 9.14
N ALA A 82 8.95 15.40 7.97
CA ALA A 82 8.80 14.25 7.08
C ALA A 82 9.40 12.97 7.71
N PRO A 83 8.65 11.86 7.73
CA PRO A 83 9.17 10.60 8.27
C PRO A 83 10.45 10.16 7.56
N PRO A 84 11.49 9.73 8.30
CA PRO A 84 12.80 9.45 7.70
C PRO A 84 12.76 8.31 6.68
N GLY A 85 11.92 7.29 6.89
CA GLY A 85 11.76 6.19 5.92
C GLY A 85 11.13 6.67 4.61
N PHE A 86 10.10 7.51 4.71
CA PHE A 86 9.44 8.10 3.56
C PHE A 86 10.39 9.00 2.76
N THR A 87 11.13 9.87 3.46
CA THR A 87 12.15 10.74 2.86
C THR A 87 13.25 9.94 2.16
N ALA A 88 13.79 8.91 2.82
CA ALA A 88 14.82 8.05 2.24
C ALA A 88 14.30 7.29 1.00
N PHE A 89 13.05 6.81 1.03
CA PHE A 89 12.41 6.14 -0.09
C PHE A 89 12.40 7.03 -1.34
N TYR A 90 11.86 8.24 -1.24
CA TYR A 90 11.82 9.18 -2.37
C TYR A 90 13.21 9.62 -2.82
N TYR A 91 14.14 9.82 -1.88
CA TYR A 91 15.53 10.16 -2.19
C TYR A 91 16.21 9.07 -3.05
N LEU A 92 16.08 7.79 -2.68
CA LEU A 92 16.67 6.67 -3.43
C LEU A 92 16.17 6.62 -4.87
N PHE A 93 14.87 6.84 -5.08
CA PHE A 93 14.29 6.89 -6.43
C PHE A 93 14.72 8.14 -7.22
N ALA A 94 14.90 9.27 -6.54
CA ALA A 94 15.47 10.47 -7.17
C ALA A 94 16.91 10.22 -7.68
N GLN A 95 17.72 9.45 -6.95
CA GLN A 95 19.09 9.10 -7.37
C GLN A 95 19.14 8.27 -8.65
N VAL A 96 18.10 7.47 -8.93
CA VAL A 96 17.99 6.70 -10.19
C VAL A 96 17.24 7.45 -11.29
N GLY A 97 16.97 8.75 -11.09
CA GLY A 97 16.39 9.64 -12.09
C GLY A 97 14.85 9.71 -12.08
N LEU A 98 14.16 9.09 -11.12
CA LEU A 98 12.71 9.25 -10.98
C LEU A 98 12.39 10.48 -10.13
N SER A 99 11.76 11.48 -10.76
CA SER A 99 11.33 12.66 -10.01
C SER A 99 10.30 12.30 -8.93
N PRO A 100 10.30 12.97 -7.76
CA PRO A 100 9.29 12.73 -6.73
C PRO A 100 7.85 12.86 -7.23
N SER A 101 7.60 13.81 -8.13
CA SER A 101 6.30 14.01 -8.80
C SER A 101 5.90 12.86 -9.72
N LEU A 102 6.86 12.21 -10.38
CA LEU A 102 6.56 11.04 -11.22
C LEU A 102 6.33 9.82 -10.34
N LEU A 103 7.18 9.62 -9.33
CA LEU A 103 7.06 8.51 -8.39
C LEU A 103 5.70 8.54 -7.69
N SER A 104 5.24 9.72 -7.25
CA SER A 104 3.95 9.86 -6.57
C SER A 104 2.74 9.48 -7.43
N LYS A 105 2.83 9.55 -8.76
CA LYS A 105 1.79 9.06 -9.68
C LYS A 105 1.81 7.54 -9.81
N LEU A 106 3.00 6.94 -9.83
CA LEU A 106 3.20 5.50 -10.05
C LEU A 106 2.95 4.68 -8.78
N LEU A 107 3.33 5.25 -7.63
CA LEU A 107 3.38 4.57 -6.34
C LEU A 107 2.02 4.01 -5.86
N PRO A 108 0.87 4.73 -5.98
CA PRO A 108 -0.42 4.23 -5.52
C PRO A 108 -0.80 2.87 -6.12
N THR A 109 -0.49 2.64 -7.39
CA THR A 109 -0.77 1.36 -8.07
C THR A 109 0.05 0.23 -7.47
N VAL A 110 1.34 0.47 -7.22
CA VAL A 110 2.23 -0.53 -6.61
C VAL A 110 1.77 -0.86 -5.18
N LEU A 111 1.45 0.17 -4.39
CA LEU A 111 0.97 0.01 -3.02
C LEU A 111 -0.38 -0.71 -2.96
N GLY A 112 -1.30 -0.43 -3.88
CA GLY A 112 -2.59 -1.13 -4.01
C GLY A 112 -2.43 -2.62 -4.31
N VAL A 113 -1.49 -2.97 -5.20
CA VAL A 113 -1.15 -4.37 -5.50
C VAL A 113 -0.56 -5.07 -4.28
N LEU A 114 0.39 -4.43 -3.57
CA LEU A 114 0.99 -4.99 -2.36
C LEU A 114 -0.05 -5.20 -1.26
N ALA A 115 -0.93 -4.22 -1.03
CA ALA A 115 -2.03 -4.35 -0.08
C ALA A 115 -2.96 -5.52 -0.45
N THR A 116 -3.26 -5.69 -1.75
CA THR A 116 -4.06 -6.81 -2.25
C THR A 116 -3.42 -8.16 -1.97
N LEU A 117 -2.12 -8.31 -2.25
CA LEU A 117 -1.37 -9.54 -2.01
C LEU A 117 -1.40 -9.93 -0.52
N TYR A 118 -1.07 -8.99 0.37
CA TYR A 118 -1.04 -9.27 1.80
C TYR A 118 -2.44 -9.48 2.38
N CYS A 119 -3.46 -8.72 1.95
CA CYS A 119 -4.84 -8.95 2.36
C CYS A 119 -5.31 -10.34 1.98
N PHE A 120 -5.07 -10.78 0.74
CA PHE A 120 -5.40 -12.13 0.31
C PHE A 120 -4.70 -13.20 1.19
N GLY A 121 -3.42 -12.99 1.48
CA GLY A 121 -2.62 -13.85 2.35
C GLY A 121 -3.17 -13.93 3.77
N VAL A 122 -3.46 -12.79 4.39
CA VAL A 122 -4.05 -12.69 5.73
C VAL A 122 -5.41 -13.40 5.78
N SER A 123 -6.29 -13.12 4.81
CA SER A 123 -7.59 -13.77 4.73
C SER A 123 -7.48 -15.28 4.66
N LEU A 124 -6.50 -15.82 3.91
CA LEU A 124 -6.26 -17.26 3.86
C LEU A 124 -5.70 -17.84 5.17
N GLN A 125 -4.93 -17.08 5.96
CA GLN A 125 -4.47 -17.53 7.28
C GLN A 125 -5.64 -17.61 8.27
N LEU A 126 -6.56 -16.65 8.22
CA LEU A 126 -7.71 -16.59 9.14
C LEU A 126 -8.82 -17.56 8.73
N LEU A 127 -9.16 -17.59 7.44
CA LEU A 127 -10.18 -18.46 6.87
C LEU A 127 -9.67 -19.02 5.54
N PRO A 128 -9.30 -20.32 5.47
CA PRO A 128 -8.69 -20.93 4.29
C PRO A 128 -9.70 -21.22 3.15
N VAL A 129 -10.43 -20.19 2.74
CA VAL A 129 -11.48 -20.17 1.72
C VAL A 129 -11.11 -19.07 0.72
N PRO A 130 -10.61 -19.42 -0.48
CA PRO A 130 -10.11 -18.41 -1.43
C PRO A 130 -11.17 -17.44 -1.95
N ALA A 131 -12.43 -17.86 -2.04
CA ALA A 131 -13.54 -16.96 -2.36
C ALA A 131 -13.71 -15.87 -1.28
N ALA A 132 -13.50 -16.20 0.00
CA ALA A 132 -13.53 -15.24 1.08
C ALA A 132 -12.33 -14.28 0.99
N ALA A 133 -11.14 -14.79 0.68
CA ALA A 133 -9.96 -13.96 0.44
C ALA A 133 -10.15 -12.99 -0.74
N PHE A 134 -10.75 -13.46 -1.84
CA PHE A 134 -11.13 -12.60 -2.96
C PHE A 134 -12.11 -11.50 -2.53
N LEU A 135 -13.18 -11.85 -1.82
CA LEU A 135 -14.15 -10.86 -1.31
C LEU A 135 -13.49 -9.84 -0.37
N SER A 136 -12.61 -10.27 0.53
CA SER A 136 -11.84 -9.36 1.38
C SER A 136 -11.02 -8.38 0.55
N THR A 137 -10.28 -8.87 -0.46
CA THR A 137 -9.49 -7.99 -1.33
C THR A 137 -10.34 -7.06 -2.18
N LEU A 138 -11.53 -7.50 -2.60
CA LEU A 138 -12.46 -6.67 -3.38
C LEU A 138 -12.96 -5.49 -2.54
N LEU A 139 -13.43 -5.76 -1.32
CA LEU A 139 -13.87 -4.75 -0.38
C LEU A 139 -12.72 -3.81 0.03
N LEU A 140 -11.52 -4.36 0.25
CA LEU A 140 -10.34 -3.57 0.55
C LEU A 140 -10.01 -2.62 -0.61
N ASN A 141 -9.91 -3.10 -1.85
CA ASN A 141 -9.61 -2.24 -2.99
C ASN A 141 -10.70 -1.18 -3.17
N GLN A 142 -11.98 -1.53 -3.03
CA GLN A 142 -13.04 -0.54 -3.08
C GLN A 142 -12.84 0.58 -2.05
N GLY A 143 -12.51 0.24 -0.79
CA GLY A 143 -12.22 1.23 0.24
C GLY A 143 -10.98 2.07 -0.09
N LEU A 144 -9.86 1.41 -0.42
CA LEU A 144 -8.58 2.07 -0.69
C LEU A 144 -8.63 3.05 -1.87
N TRP A 145 -9.40 2.73 -2.91
CA TRP A 145 -9.52 3.56 -4.11
C TRP A 145 -10.66 4.58 -4.03
N MET A 146 -11.54 4.49 -3.03
CA MET A 146 -12.52 5.54 -2.71
C MET A 146 -11.95 6.59 -1.76
N GLU A 147 -10.98 6.23 -0.92
CA GLU A 147 -10.24 7.17 -0.08
C GLU A 147 -9.09 7.84 -0.85
N ASP A 148 -8.78 9.08 -0.50
CA ASP A 148 -7.69 9.83 -1.11
C ASP A 148 -6.30 9.42 -0.58
N ASP A 149 -6.26 8.65 0.52
CA ASP A 149 -5.03 8.29 1.23
C ASP A 149 -4.04 7.50 0.36
N LEU A 150 -4.51 6.47 -0.36
CA LEU A 150 -3.64 5.65 -1.22
C LEU A 150 -3.15 6.47 -2.43
N VAL A 151 -4.05 7.23 -3.04
CA VAL A 151 -3.78 8.06 -4.23
C VAL A 151 -2.81 9.19 -3.90
N SER A 152 -2.78 9.65 -2.65
CA SER A 152 -1.90 10.73 -2.20
C SER A 152 -0.41 10.42 -2.28
N ALA A 153 -0.02 9.15 -2.27
CA ALA A 153 1.39 8.72 -2.25
C ALA A 153 2.23 9.37 -1.13
N THR A 154 1.56 9.81 -0.05
CA THR A 154 2.15 10.39 1.16
C THR A 154 2.59 9.27 2.13
N PRO A 155 3.19 9.58 3.29
CA PRO A 155 3.56 8.52 4.24
C PRO A 155 2.37 7.64 4.66
N ARG A 156 1.15 8.20 4.65
CA ARG A 156 -0.08 7.47 4.97
C ARG A 156 -0.43 6.39 3.94
N ALA A 157 -0.10 6.59 2.66
CA ALA A 157 -0.37 5.60 1.61
C ALA A 157 0.31 4.24 1.89
N PHE A 158 1.43 4.25 2.62
CA PHE A 158 2.18 3.05 2.99
C PHE A 158 1.54 2.27 4.15
N LEU A 159 0.60 2.88 4.89
CA LEU A 159 0.01 2.28 6.08
C LEU A 159 -0.63 0.93 5.78
N TYR A 160 -1.57 0.90 4.84
CA TYR A 160 -2.34 -0.29 4.51
C TYR A 160 -1.48 -1.49 4.08
N PRO A 161 -0.57 -1.37 3.08
CA PRO A 161 0.27 -2.49 2.69
C PRO A 161 1.23 -2.94 3.81
N LEU A 162 1.82 -2.02 4.57
CA LEU A 162 2.75 -2.38 5.66
C LEU A 162 2.03 -3.04 6.84
N LEU A 163 0.84 -2.56 7.21
CA LEU A 163 0.02 -3.15 8.26
C LEU A 163 -0.44 -4.55 7.87
N LEU A 164 -0.90 -4.74 6.63
CA LEU A 164 -1.30 -6.06 6.15
C LEU A 164 -0.11 -7.02 6.07
N ALA A 165 1.07 -6.53 5.67
CA ALA A 165 2.30 -7.31 5.72
C ALA A 165 2.66 -7.73 7.15
N PHE A 166 2.60 -6.79 8.10
CA PHE A 166 2.80 -7.06 9.52
C PHE A 166 1.85 -8.16 10.02
N LEU A 167 0.54 -8.02 9.77
CA LEU A 167 -0.45 -9.03 10.17
C LEU A 167 -0.18 -10.40 9.52
N TYR A 168 0.18 -10.40 8.24
CA TYR A 168 0.50 -11.64 7.52
C TYR A 168 1.67 -12.40 8.15
N TYR A 169 2.75 -11.70 8.49
CA TYR A 169 3.92 -12.32 9.10
C TYR A 169 3.72 -12.65 10.58
N LEU A 170 2.93 -11.85 11.30
CA LEU A 170 2.51 -12.12 12.67
C LEU A 170 1.73 -13.44 12.75
N LEU A 171 0.73 -13.62 11.89
CA LEU A 171 -0.07 -14.86 11.81
C LEU A 171 0.76 -16.09 11.41
N ARG A 172 1.89 -15.89 10.73
CA ARG A 172 2.83 -16.95 10.35
C ARG A 172 3.94 -17.19 11.37
N HIS A 173 3.91 -16.51 12.52
CA HIS A 173 4.95 -16.58 13.55
C HIS A 173 6.37 -16.28 13.02
N SER A 174 6.49 -15.44 11.99
CA SER A 174 7.79 -15.07 11.39
C SER A 174 8.37 -13.84 12.10
N TRP A 175 9.01 -14.05 13.25
CA TRP A 175 9.53 -12.99 14.11
C TRP A 175 10.35 -11.91 13.36
N TRP A 176 11.33 -12.32 12.55
CA TRP A 176 12.20 -11.39 11.82
C TRP A 176 11.43 -10.53 10.81
N SER A 177 10.48 -11.13 10.08
CA SER A 177 9.66 -10.41 9.10
C SER A 177 8.69 -9.46 9.78
N THR A 178 8.11 -9.87 10.91
CA THR A 178 7.25 -9.04 11.74
C THR A 178 8.01 -7.82 12.29
N LEU A 179 9.20 -8.02 12.84
CA LEU A 179 10.07 -6.93 13.30
C LEU A 179 10.48 -5.97 12.17
N ALA A 180 10.76 -6.51 10.99
CA ALA A 180 11.08 -5.69 9.82
C ALA A 180 9.88 -4.83 9.41
N CYS A 181 8.68 -5.41 9.34
CA CYS A 181 7.46 -4.65 9.05
C CYS A 181 7.17 -3.59 10.12
N LEU A 182 7.38 -3.92 11.41
CA LEU A 182 7.22 -2.98 12.51
C LEU A 182 8.20 -1.81 12.41
N SER A 183 9.46 -2.10 12.08
CA SER A 183 10.49 -1.08 11.87
C SER A 183 10.15 -0.18 10.69
N LEU A 184 9.63 -0.75 9.59
CA LEU A 184 9.12 0.04 8.46
C LEU A 184 7.91 0.89 8.84
N LEU A 185 6.97 0.38 9.65
CA LEU A 185 5.86 1.18 10.18
C LEU A 185 6.37 2.35 11.03
N CYS A 186 7.37 2.16 11.89
CA CYS A 186 7.99 3.25 12.65
C CYS A 186 8.60 4.33 11.74
N LEU A 187 9.27 3.91 10.67
CA LEU A 187 10.00 4.80 9.77
C LEU A 187 9.11 5.57 8.80
N PHE A 188 8.00 4.98 8.37
CA PHE A 188 7.07 5.59 7.41
C PHE A 188 5.88 6.25 8.09
N TYR A 189 5.32 5.65 9.15
CA TYR A 189 4.10 6.14 9.79
C TYR A 189 4.09 5.83 11.30
N PRO A 190 4.89 6.57 12.10
CA PRO A 190 5.17 6.25 13.51
C PRO A 190 3.91 6.18 14.39
N GLN A 191 2.86 6.92 14.04
CA GLN A 191 1.58 6.91 14.75
C GLN A 191 0.95 5.51 14.80
N MET A 192 1.06 4.73 13.73
CA MET A 192 0.50 3.38 13.66
C MET A 192 1.44 2.32 14.24
N ALA A 193 2.74 2.62 14.30
CA ALA A 193 3.68 1.74 14.99
C ALA A 193 3.36 1.61 16.49
N LEU A 194 2.88 2.68 17.13
CA LEU A 194 2.44 2.63 18.54
C LEU A 194 1.32 1.61 18.76
N LEU A 195 0.37 1.51 17.83
CA LEU A 195 -0.71 0.52 17.90
C LEU A 195 -0.19 -0.90 17.66
N ALA A 196 0.75 -1.06 16.72
CA ALA A 196 1.34 -2.37 16.40
C ALA A 196 2.29 -2.90 17.49
N ILE A 197 2.92 -2.03 18.29
CA ILE A 197 3.74 -2.42 19.45
C ILE A 197 2.86 -3.00 20.58
N ALA A 198 1.59 -2.56 20.67
CA ALA A 198 0.69 -2.97 21.74
C ALA A 198 0.01 -4.35 21.50
N SER A 199 0.12 -4.91 20.30
CA SER A 199 -0.51 -6.18 19.88
C SER A 199 0.43 -7.36 19.99
#